data_AF-A0A100YU01-F1
#
_entry.id   AF-A0A100YU01-F1
#
_cell.length_a   1.000
_cell.length_b   1.000
_cell.length_c   1.000
_cell.angle_alpha   90.00
_cell.angle_beta   90.00
_cell.angle_gamma   90.00
#
_symmetry.space_group_name_H-M   'P 1'
#
loop_
_entity.id
_entity.type
_entity.pdbx_description
1 polymer ?
#
loop_
_entity_poly.entity_id
_entity_poly.type
_entity_poly.pdbx_seq_one_letter_code
_entity_poly.pdbx_strand_id
1 'polypeptide(L)'
;MLETSGIIYLLEPFFSNRNKSLTKTPKLYFLDTGLAAYLMGIRSADELLLSEFRGALFETAIVAEVLKAGYALGSKPELSYWRDAKKREIDLVVRRGLKPVRAIEIKSSATYKSRFFDMLRQVVPSELGLDEKDCYMLSRRICATSSGVRGW
;
A
#
# COMPACT_ATOMS: atom_id res chain seq x y z
N MET A 1 -4.20 18.26 13.70
CA MET A 1 -4.80 19.18 12.72
C MET A 1 -4.72 18.64 11.30
N LEU A 2 -3.54 18.29 10.76
CA LEU A 2 -3.41 17.83 9.35
C LEU A 2 -4.14 16.51 9.00
N GLU A 3 -4.16 15.54 9.91
CA GLU A 3 -4.89 14.28 9.69
C GLU A 3 -6.40 14.51 9.76
N THR A 4 -6.86 15.30 10.73
CA THR A 4 -8.27 15.67 10.90
C THR A 4 -8.81 16.47 9.71
N SER A 5 -7.97 17.26 9.04
CA SER A 5 -8.35 17.99 7.82
C SER A 5 -8.31 17.13 6.55
N GLY A 6 -7.96 15.84 6.65
CA GLY A 6 -7.89 14.93 5.50
C GLY A 6 -6.74 15.22 4.53
N ILE A 7 -5.73 16.00 4.95
CA ILE A 7 -4.56 16.32 4.12
C ILE A 7 -3.55 15.17 4.17
N ILE A 8 -3.38 14.58 5.35
CA ILE A 8 -2.50 13.42 5.55
C ILE A 8 -3.27 12.23 6.10
N TYR A 9 -2.69 11.05 5.94
CA TYR A 9 -3.15 9.81 6.54
C TYR A 9 -1.97 9.07 7.16
N LEU A 10 -2.14 8.60 8.39
CA LEU A 10 -1.15 7.78 9.08
C LEU A 10 -1.55 6.31 8.95
N LEU A 11 -0.77 5.55 8.19
CA LEU A 11 -0.95 4.11 8.07
C LEU A 11 -0.17 3.41 9.17
N GLU A 12 -0.91 2.88 10.13
CA GLU A 12 -0.35 2.15 11.27
C GLU A 12 0.23 0.79 10.85
N PRO A 13 1.35 0.35 11.44
CA PRO A 13 1.83 -1.01 11.25
C PRO A 13 0.82 -2.06 11.76
N PHE A 14 0.74 -3.18 11.07
CA PHE A 14 0.00 -4.36 11.49
C PHE A 14 0.84 -5.18 12.46
N PHE A 15 0.24 -5.53 13.60
CA PHE A 15 0.88 -6.33 14.63
C PHE A 15 0.20 -7.70 14.75
N SER A 16 0.83 -8.76 14.23
CA SER A 16 0.35 -10.13 14.46
C SER A 16 0.75 -10.67 15.84
N ASN A 17 1.92 -10.25 16.36
CA ASN A 17 2.47 -10.69 17.63
C ASN A 17 2.97 -9.52 18.48
N ARG A 18 2.51 -9.41 19.73
CA ARG A 18 2.94 -8.37 20.70
C ARG A 18 4.46 -8.29 20.91
N ASN A 19 5.18 -9.40 20.71
CA ASN A 19 6.62 -9.51 21.01
C ASN A 19 7.56 -9.30 19.80
N LYS A 20 7.06 -9.28 18.57
CA LYS A 20 7.86 -9.01 17.36
C LYS A 20 7.68 -7.55 16.95
N SER A 21 8.10 -6.65 17.83
CA SER A 21 8.00 -5.21 17.60
C SER A 21 9.24 -4.74 16.82
N LEU A 22 9.24 -4.82 15.48
CA LEU A 22 10.16 -4.02 14.68
C LEU A 22 9.42 -2.92 13.91
N THR A 23 9.83 -1.69 14.22
CA THR A 23 9.43 -0.38 13.65
C THR A 23 7.94 -0.04 13.79
N LYS A 24 7.61 0.66 14.88
CA LYS A 24 6.26 1.14 15.23
C LYS A 24 5.87 2.48 14.59
N THR A 25 6.66 3.01 13.66
CA THR A 25 6.43 4.36 13.13
C THR A 25 5.40 4.31 12.02
N PRO A 26 4.24 4.96 12.15
CA PRO A 26 3.25 5.00 11.09
C PRO A 26 3.84 5.58 9.80
N LYS A 27 3.44 5.04 8.64
CA LYS A 27 3.75 5.67 7.36
C LYS A 27 2.84 6.87 7.16
N LEU A 28 3.43 8.02 6.84
CA LEU A 28 2.69 9.23 6.51
C LEU A 28 2.44 9.30 5.01
N TYR A 29 1.16 9.37 4.63
CA TYR A 29 0.71 9.60 3.27
C TYR A 29 0.11 10.99 3.14
N PHE A 30 0.56 11.76 2.15
CA PHE A 30 -0.02 13.06 1.85
C PHE A 30 -1.10 12.87 0.78
N LEU A 31 -2.37 12.86 1.18
CA LEU A 31 -3.47 12.34 0.35
C LEU A 31 -3.68 13.11 -0.96
N ASP A 32 -3.27 14.38 -1.02
CA ASP A 32 -3.19 15.15 -2.26
C ASP A 32 -1.81 15.00 -2.91
N THR A 33 -1.71 14.09 -3.87
CA THR A 33 -0.45 13.83 -4.59
C THR A 33 -0.03 14.97 -5.51
N GLY A 34 -0.96 15.82 -5.95
CA GLY A 34 -0.66 17.01 -6.75
C GLY A 34 0.00 18.08 -5.91
N LEU A 35 -0.57 18.37 -4.73
CA LEU A 35 0.03 19.26 -3.74
C LEU A 35 1.36 18.70 -3.24
N ALA A 36 1.46 17.41 -2.95
CA ALA A 36 2.71 16.78 -2.54
C ALA A 36 3.80 16.92 -3.62
N ALA A 37 3.48 16.63 -4.88
CA ALA A 37 4.39 16.82 -6.01
C ALA A 37 4.83 18.28 -6.13
N TYR A 38 3.89 19.22 -6.00
CA TYR A 38 4.18 20.65 -6.02
C TYR A 38 5.14 21.08 -4.89
N LEU A 39 4.94 20.59 -3.66
CA LEU A 39 5.80 20.89 -2.52
C LEU A 39 7.21 20.27 -2.67
N MET A 40 7.33 19.15 -3.39
CA MET A 40 8.62 18.53 -3.73
C MET A 40 9.32 19.19 -4.94
N GLY A 41 8.74 20.25 -5.50
CA GLY A 41 9.32 20.97 -6.64
C GLY A 41 9.13 20.27 -7.99
N ILE A 42 8.28 19.24 -8.07
CA ILE A 42 7.93 18.58 -9.33
C ILE A 42 6.91 19.47 -10.05
N ARG A 43 7.23 19.92 -11.27
CA ARG A 43 6.44 20.89 -12.03
C ARG A 43 5.83 20.32 -13.31
N SER A 44 6.27 19.14 -13.74
CA SER A 44 5.78 18.49 -14.96
C SER A 44 5.60 16.98 -14.80
N ALA A 45 4.81 16.39 -15.69
CA ALA A 45 4.62 14.93 -15.73
C ALA A 45 5.92 14.19 -16.08
N ASP A 46 6.76 14.77 -16.94
CA ASP A 46 8.06 14.18 -17.30
C ASP A 46 9.03 14.18 -16.11
N GLU A 47 9.08 15.27 -15.35
CA GLU A 47 9.83 15.31 -14.08
C GLU A 47 9.32 14.27 -13.08
N LEU A 48 8.00 14.12 -12.94
CA LEU A 48 7.41 13.08 -12.08
C LEU A 48 7.84 11.68 -12.52
N LEU A 49 7.89 11.42 -13.83
CA LEU A 49 8.29 10.11 -14.36
C LEU A 49 9.76 9.79 -14.10
N LEU A 50 10.63 10.80 -14.01
CA LEU A 50 12.05 10.68 -13.72
C LEU A 50 12.39 10.77 -12.23
N SER A 51 11.48 11.31 -11.41
CA SER A 51 11.66 11.51 -9.98
C SER A 51 11.80 10.20 -9.20
N GLU A 52 12.69 10.21 -8.20
CA GLU A 52 12.78 9.13 -7.19
C GLU A 52 11.49 9.00 -6.36
N PHE A 53 10.75 10.10 -6.18
CA PHE A 53 9.50 10.14 -5.40
C PHE A 53 8.30 9.57 -6.14
N ARG A 54 8.44 9.22 -7.43
CA ARG A 54 7.37 8.63 -8.24
C ARG A 54 6.74 7.41 -7.59
N GLY A 55 7.57 6.55 -7.00
CA GLY A 55 7.12 5.34 -6.30
C GLY A 55 6.20 5.69 -5.13
N ALA A 56 6.68 6.56 -4.25
CA ALA A 56 5.95 7.01 -3.06
C ALA A 56 4.66 7.77 -3.41
N LEU A 57 4.68 8.64 -4.42
CA LEU A 57 3.48 9.34 -4.88
C LEU A 57 2.45 8.39 -5.48
N PHE A 58 2.89 7.39 -6.24
CA PHE A 58 1.99 6.37 -6.78
C PHE A 58 1.38 5.51 -5.67
N GLU A 59 2.20 5.06 -4.71
CA GLU A 59 1.72 4.34 -3.52
C GLU A 59 0.68 5.16 -2.75
N THR A 60 0.97 6.44 -2.54
CA THR A 60 0.05 7.40 -1.90
C THR A 60 -1.27 7.51 -2.65
N ALA A 61 -1.24 7.64 -3.98
CA ALA A 61 -2.45 7.70 -4.79
C ALA A 61 -3.31 6.44 -4.61
N ILE A 62 -2.69 5.25 -4.63
CA ILE A 62 -3.41 3.99 -4.43
C ILE A 62 -4.00 3.90 -3.02
N VAL A 63 -3.25 4.26 -1.97
CA VAL A 63 -3.75 4.28 -0.59
C VAL A 63 -4.95 5.25 -0.47
N ALA A 64 -4.87 6.42 -1.09
CA ALA A 64 -5.96 7.39 -1.12
C ALA A 64 -7.21 6.83 -1.82
N GLU A 65 -7.07 6.13 -2.95
CA GLU A 65 -8.21 5.48 -3.61
C GLU A 65 -8.84 4.39 -2.74
N VAL A 66 -8.05 3.56 -2.06
CA VAL A 66 -8.57 2.52 -1.16
C VAL A 66 -9.33 3.15 0.02
N LEU A 67 -8.83 4.24 0.57
CA LEU A 67 -9.52 5.01 1.62
C LEU A 67 -10.86 5.54 1.12
N LYS A 68 -10.86 6.24 -0.02
CA LYS A 68 -12.06 6.81 -0.63
C LYS A 68 -13.10 5.73 -0.95
N ALA A 69 -12.69 4.59 -1.49
CA ALA A 69 -13.59 3.49 -1.81
C ALA A 69 -14.32 2.96 -0.56
N GLY A 70 -13.63 2.84 0.58
CA GLY A 70 -14.30 2.44 1.82
C GLY A 70 -15.26 3.49 2.35
N TYR A 71 -14.86 4.76 2.36
CA TYR A 71 -15.72 5.85 2.79
C TYR A 71 -16.98 5.96 1.91
N ALA A 72 -16.86 5.74 0.60
CA ALA A 72 -17.99 5.68 -0.32
C ALA A 72 -18.95 4.53 0.01
N LEU A 73 -18.46 3.43 0.59
CA LEU A 73 -19.27 2.32 1.10
C LEU A 73 -19.78 2.54 2.54
N GLY A 74 -19.61 3.75 3.09
CA GLY A 74 -20.08 4.10 4.44
C GLY A 74 -19.26 3.46 5.57
N SER A 75 -18.04 2.98 5.29
CA SER A 75 -17.18 2.35 6.29
C SER A 75 -15.80 2.99 6.30
N LYS A 76 -15.16 3.10 7.47
CA LYS A 76 -13.75 3.49 7.53
C LYS A 76 -12.88 2.26 7.25
N PRO A 77 -12.06 2.23 6.18
CA PRO A 77 -11.14 1.13 5.93
C PRO A 77 -10.18 0.91 7.10
N GLU A 78 -10.08 -0.34 7.53
CA GLU A 78 -9.05 -0.76 8.47
C GLU A 78 -7.81 -1.15 7.68
N LEU A 79 -6.94 -0.17 7.45
CA LEU A 79 -5.72 -0.35 6.70
C LEU A 79 -4.51 -0.35 7.65
N SER A 80 -3.52 -1.17 7.32
CA SER A 80 -2.22 -1.18 7.95
C SER A 80 -1.13 -1.51 6.93
N TYR A 81 0.15 -1.33 7.23
CA TYR A 81 1.25 -1.97 6.48
C TYR A 81 1.87 -3.08 7.32
N TRP A 82 2.62 -4.01 6.74
CA TRP A 82 3.37 -5.00 7.52
C TRP A 82 4.86 -4.93 7.17
N ARG A 83 5.73 -5.11 8.16
CA ARG A 83 7.18 -5.14 7.96
C ARG A 83 7.85 -6.06 8.95
N ASP A 84 8.88 -6.78 8.53
CA ASP A 84 9.70 -7.61 9.41
C ASP A 84 11.09 -7.03 9.71
N ALA A 85 11.81 -7.75 10.58
CA ALA A 85 13.19 -7.43 10.95
C ALA A 85 14.19 -7.46 9.79
N LYS A 86 13.88 -8.22 8.73
CA LYS A 86 14.69 -8.32 7.51
C LYS A 86 14.34 -7.22 6.50
N LYS A 87 13.54 -6.22 6.92
CA LYS A 87 13.07 -5.09 6.11
C LYS A 87 12.22 -5.52 4.89
N ARG A 88 11.66 -6.72 4.90
CA ARG A 88 10.59 -7.09 3.95
C ARG A 88 9.33 -6.36 4.38
N GLU A 89 8.57 -5.88 3.41
CA GLU A 89 7.44 -4.99 3.64
C GLU A 89 6.28 -5.39 2.74
N ILE A 90 5.06 -5.37 3.28
CA ILE A 90 3.82 -5.46 2.52
C ILE A 90 3.18 -4.08 2.60
N ASP A 91 3.01 -3.44 1.44
CA ASP A 91 2.62 -2.03 1.36
C ASP A 91 1.28 -1.73 2.03
N LEU A 92 0.29 -2.61 1.82
CA LEU A 92 -1.04 -2.46 2.42
C LEU A 92 -1.65 -3.81 2.84
N VAL A 93 -2.19 -3.84 4.05
CA VAL A 93 -2.94 -4.93 4.65
C VAL A 93 -4.32 -4.40 4.98
N VAL A 94 -5.34 -4.97 4.35
CA VAL A 94 -6.75 -4.67 4.67
C VAL A 94 -7.19 -5.62 5.77
N ARG A 95 -7.88 -5.10 6.77
CA ARG A 95 -8.31 -5.85 7.95
C ARG A 95 -9.82 -5.85 8.14
N ARG A 96 -10.27 -6.81 8.95
CA ARG A 96 -11.60 -6.85 9.56
C ARG A 96 -11.43 -7.17 11.04
N GLY A 97 -11.52 -6.15 11.88
CA GLY A 97 -11.05 -6.16 13.25
C GLY A 97 -9.55 -6.46 13.34
N LEU A 98 -9.20 -7.48 14.13
CA LEU A 98 -7.81 -7.90 14.33
C LEU A 98 -7.29 -8.83 13.22
N LYS A 99 -8.14 -9.24 12.27
CA LYS A 99 -7.79 -10.21 11.25
C LYS A 99 -7.43 -9.52 9.93
N PRO A 100 -6.25 -9.79 9.35
CA PRO A 100 -5.98 -9.52 7.95
C PRO A 100 -7.01 -10.22 7.07
N VAL A 101 -7.42 -9.56 5.99
CA VAL A 101 -8.29 -10.16 4.96
C VAL A 101 -7.72 -10.03 3.56
N ARG A 102 -6.83 -9.06 3.30
CA ARG A 102 -6.13 -8.91 2.02
C ARG A 102 -4.73 -8.36 2.25
N ALA A 103 -3.77 -8.82 1.44
CA ALA A 103 -2.44 -8.25 1.34
C ALA A 103 -2.26 -7.65 -0.07
N ILE A 104 -1.77 -6.43 -0.14
CA ILE A 104 -1.64 -5.68 -1.39
C ILE A 104 -0.22 -5.12 -1.47
N GLU A 105 0.45 -5.46 -2.57
CA GLU A 105 1.72 -4.86 -2.95
C GLU A 105 1.47 -3.81 -4.03
N ILE A 106 2.13 -2.66 -3.93
CA ILE A 106 1.95 -1.52 -4.83
C ILE A 106 3.26 -1.28 -5.58
N LYS A 107 3.18 -1.23 -6.91
CA LYS A 107 4.34 -0.97 -7.78
C LYS A 107 4.03 0.10 -8.80
N SER A 108 4.83 1.17 -8.78
CA SER A 108 4.77 2.22 -9.81
C SER A 108 5.32 1.77 -11.17
N SER A 109 5.87 0.56 -11.30
CA SER A 109 6.26 0.00 -12.61
C SER A 109 5.03 -0.26 -13.46
N ALA A 110 5.10 0.01 -14.77
CA ALA A 110 4.07 -0.41 -15.72
C ALA A 110 4.22 -1.89 -16.12
N THR A 111 5.42 -2.46 -15.95
CA THR A 111 5.73 -3.84 -16.31
C THR A 111 5.47 -4.75 -15.13
N TYR A 112 4.56 -5.71 -15.34
CA TYR A 112 4.34 -6.83 -14.46
C TYR A 112 5.54 -7.79 -14.49
N LYS A 113 5.99 -8.25 -13.32
CA LYS A 113 6.95 -9.36 -13.20
C LYS A 113 6.42 -10.32 -12.14
N SER A 114 6.31 -11.61 -12.48
CA SER A 114 5.82 -12.67 -11.59
C SER A 114 6.55 -12.69 -10.24
N ARG A 115 7.86 -12.41 -10.27
CA ARG A 115 8.70 -12.35 -9.07
C ARG A 115 8.26 -11.33 -8.01
N PHE A 116 7.43 -10.35 -8.36
CA PHE A 116 6.88 -9.43 -7.38
C PHE A 116 5.90 -10.13 -6.42
N PHE A 117 5.29 -11.24 -6.83
CA PHE A 117 4.48 -12.08 -5.95
C PHE A 117 5.28 -13.03 -5.08
N ASP A 118 6.57 -13.27 -5.38
CA ASP A 118 7.38 -14.23 -4.59
C ASP A 118 7.46 -13.82 -3.12
N MET A 119 7.59 -12.52 -2.85
CA MET A 119 7.60 -11.99 -1.50
C MET A 119 6.24 -12.19 -0.81
N LEU A 120 5.13 -11.88 -1.48
CA LEU A 120 3.79 -12.13 -0.96
C LEU A 120 3.59 -13.62 -0.65
N ARG A 121 3.93 -14.50 -1.59
CA ARG A 121 3.79 -15.96 -1.43
C ARG A 121 4.62 -16.52 -0.26
N GLN A 122 5.81 -15.98 -0.04
CA GLN A 122 6.68 -16.43 1.05
C GLN A 122 6.23 -15.93 2.42
N VAL A 123 5.76 -14.69 2.50
CA VAL A 123 5.53 -14.00 3.77
C VAL A 123 4.09 -14.09 4.23
N VAL A 124 3.14 -13.88 3.33
CA VAL A 124 1.72 -13.67 3.67
C VAL A 124 1.10 -14.89 4.37
N PRO A 125 1.31 -16.15 3.94
CA PRO A 125 0.73 -17.30 4.63
C PRO A 125 1.25 -17.47 6.07
N SER A 126 2.54 -17.22 6.29
CA SER A 126 3.19 -17.47 7.59
C SER A 126 2.99 -16.32 8.59
N GLU A 127 2.97 -15.07 8.12
CA GLU A 127 2.93 -13.89 8.99
C GLU A 127 1.54 -13.25 9.09
N LEU A 128 0.70 -13.39 8.06
CA LEU A 128 -0.66 -12.83 8.02
C LEU A 128 -1.77 -13.90 8.02
N GLY A 129 -1.44 -15.18 7.78
CA GLY A 129 -2.41 -16.27 7.75
C GLY A 129 -3.43 -16.15 6.60
N LEU A 130 -3.04 -15.51 5.49
CA LEU A 130 -3.89 -15.36 4.31
C LEU A 130 -3.50 -16.36 3.22
N ASP A 131 -4.50 -16.75 2.44
CA ASP A 131 -4.31 -17.59 1.26
C ASP A 131 -3.77 -16.78 0.08
N GLU A 132 -3.23 -17.48 -0.90
CA GLU A 132 -2.71 -16.88 -2.13
C GLU A 132 -3.78 -16.02 -2.83
N LYS A 133 -5.05 -16.46 -2.89
CA LYS A 133 -6.18 -15.72 -3.50
C LYS A 133 -6.45 -14.34 -2.89
N ASP A 134 -5.99 -14.10 -1.67
CA ASP A 134 -6.18 -12.86 -0.92
C ASP A 134 -5.00 -11.89 -1.08
N CYS A 135 -4.04 -12.23 -1.95
CA CYS A 135 -2.87 -11.44 -2.31
C CYS A 135 -3.07 -10.72 -3.65
N TYR A 136 -2.85 -9.41 -3.66
CA TYR A 136 -3.04 -8.54 -4.81
C TYR A 136 -1.77 -7.74 -5.13
N MET A 137 -1.54 -7.47 -6.41
CA MET A 137 -0.49 -6.59 -6.89
C MET A 137 -1.12 -5.48 -7.72
N LEU A 138 -0.96 -4.24 -7.28
CA LEU A 138 -1.46 -3.06 -7.96
C LEU A 138 -0.33 -2.34 -8.67
N SER A 139 -0.54 -2.08 -9.97
CA SER A 139 0.41 -1.36 -10.80
C SER A 139 -0.30 -0.42 -11.77
N ARG A 140 0.45 0.50 -12.39
CA ARG A 140 -0.11 1.55 -13.27
C ARG A 140 -1.02 1.06 -14.39
N ARG A 141 -0.89 -0.18 -14.85
CA ARG A 141 -1.68 -0.73 -15.96
C ARG A 141 -2.38 -2.05 -15.65
N ILE A 142 -2.10 -2.65 -14.48
CA ILE A 142 -2.46 -4.03 -14.21
C ILE A 142 -2.84 -4.16 -12.72
N CYS A 143 -3.98 -4.79 -12.47
CA CYS A 143 -4.32 -5.38 -11.18
C CYS A 143 -4.17 -6.90 -11.31
N ALA A 144 -3.13 -7.46 -10.70
CA ALA A 144 -2.93 -8.90 -10.71
C ALA A 144 -3.37 -9.51 -9.38
N THR A 145 -4.01 -10.67 -9.49
CA THR A 145 -4.11 -11.62 -8.39
C THR A 145 -3.02 -12.65 -8.57
N SER A 146 -2.61 -13.27 -7.48
CA SER A 146 -1.74 -14.44 -7.51
C SER A 146 -2.25 -15.60 -8.38
N SER A 147 -3.56 -15.72 -8.55
CA SER A 147 -4.26 -16.66 -9.44
C SER A 147 -4.35 -16.22 -10.91
N GLY A 148 -3.91 -15.00 -11.26
CA GLY A 148 -3.97 -14.49 -12.63
C GLY A 148 -3.98 -12.97 -12.74
N VAL A 149 -3.55 -12.47 -13.90
CA VAL A 149 -3.47 -11.03 -14.23
C VAL A 149 -4.80 -10.54 -14.81
N ARG A 150 -5.37 -9.44 -14.29
CA ARG A 150 -6.47 -8.72 -14.96
C ARG A 150 -5.98 -7.34 -15.40
N GLY A 151 -6.13 -7.04 -16.69
CA GLY A 151 -5.97 -5.69 -17.22
C GLY A 151 -7.13 -4.81 -16.77
N TRP A 152 -6.88 -3.51 -16.67
CA TRP A 152 -7.94 -2.50 -16.58
C TRP A 152 -8.61 -2.33 -17.95
#